data_AF-A0A6V8P6I3-F1
#
_entry.id   AF-A0A6V8P6I3-F1
#
_cell.length_a   1.000
_cell.length_b   1.000
_cell.length_c   1.000
_cell.angle_alpha   90.00
_cell.angle_beta   90.00
_cell.angle_gamma   90.00
#
_symmetry.space_group_name_H-M   'P 1'
#
loop_
_entity.id
_entity.type
_entity.pdbx_description
1 polymer ?
#
loop_
_entity_poly.entity_id
_entity_poly.type
_entity_poly.pdbx_seq_one_letter_code
_entity_poly.pdbx_strand_id
1 'polypeptide(L)' 'MVKLQVFETPTAIKHAPGAVENLADEARRLEGRKPLLVTDQGVVKAGLLDRIVGSLEKEKI' A
#
# COMPACT_ATOMS: atom_id res chain seq x y z
N MET A 1 0.69 14.60 37.56
CA MET A 1 0.40 13.91 36.28
C MET A 1 1.57 14.18 35.34
N VAL A 2 2.22 13.15 34.80
CA VAL A 2 3.37 13.34 33.90
C VAL A 2 2.87 13.74 32.52
N LYS A 3 3.57 14.68 31.87
CA LYS A 3 3.28 15.06 30.48
C LYS A 3 3.85 13.98 29.55
N LEU A 4 2.99 13.04 29.14
CA LEU A 4 3.35 11.98 28.22
C LEU A 4 3.61 12.56 26.82
N GLN A 5 4.67 12.10 26.16
CA GLN A 5 4.92 12.33 24.74
C GLN A 5 4.89 10.96 24.06
N VAL A 6 4.07 10.81 23.03
CA VAL A 6 3.90 9.54 22.31
C VAL A 6 4.22 9.76 20.85
N PHE A 7 4.92 8.80 20.26
CA PHE A 7 5.19 8.75 18.82
C PHE A 7 4.67 7.42 18.29
N GLU A 8 3.56 7.47 17.55
CA GLU A 8 2.95 6.30 16.94
C GLU A 8 3.38 6.20 15.48
N THR A 9 3.70 4.98 15.04
CA THR A 9 4.17 4.69 13.69
C THR A 9 3.49 3.44 13.15
N PRO A 10 3.52 3.21 11.83
CA PRO A 10 3.05 1.96 11.25
C PRO A 10 3.88 0.77 11.73
N THR A 11 3.27 -0.42 11.78
CA THR A 11 3.95 -1.68 12.14
C THR A 11 5.12 -2.01 11.20
N ALA A 12 5.05 -1.58 9.94
CA ALA A 12 6.12 -1.73 8.97
C ALA A 12 6.09 -0.59 7.93
N ILE A 13 7.28 -0.14 7.52
CA ILE A 13 7.47 0.78 6.39
C ILE A 13 8.41 0.07 5.41
N LYS A 14 7.91 -0.29 4.22
CA LYS A 14 8.70 -0.95 3.18
C LYS A 14 9.11 0.07 2.11
N HIS A 15 10.41 0.23 1.89
CA HIS A 15 10.93 1.21 0.95
C HIS A 15 12.11 0.67 0.13
N ALA A 16 12.08 0.94 -1.16
CA ALA A 16 13.14 0.73 -2.15
C ALA A 16 12.57 1.18 -3.52
N PRO A 17 13.42 1.49 -4.52
CA PRO A 17 12.97 1.51 -5.91
C PRO A 17 12.25 0.21 -6.26
N GLY A 18 10.98 0.29 -6.70
CA GLY A 18 10.18 -0.89 -7.02
C GLY A 18 9.52 -1.59 -5.84
N ALA A 19 9.56 -1.05 -4.62
CA ALA A 19 8.91 -1.67 -3.45
C ALA A 19 7.40 -1.96 -3.65
N VAL A 20 6.74 -1.19 -4.52
CA VAL A 20 5.32 -1.37 -4.86
C VAL A 20 4.99 -2.72 -5.48
N GLU A 21 5.96 -3.40 -6.09
CA GLU A 21 5.74 -4.75 -6.64
C GLU A 21 5.43 -5.79 -5.54
N ASN A 22 5.76 -5.50 -4.28
CA ASN A 22 5.46 -6.36 -3.11
C ASN A 22 4.07 -6.09 -2.50
N LEU A 23 3.25 -5.21 -3.10
CA LEU A 23 1.95 -4.81 -2.54
C LEU A 23 0.99 -5.99 -2.39
N ALA A 24 0.92 -6.89 -3.38
CA ALA A 24 0.07 -8.07 -3.31
C ALA A 24 0.48 -9.03 -2.18
N ASP A 25 1.79 -9.24 -2.00
CA ASP A 25 2.29 -10.07 -0.89
C ASP A 25 1.91 -9.49 0.46
N GLU A 26 1.96 -8.16 0.60
CA GLU A 26 1.56 -7.50 1.82
C GLU A 26 0.04 -7.59 2.07
N ALA A 27 -0.77 -7.44 1.03
CA ALA A 27 -2.21 -7.64 1.14
C ALA A 27 -2.54 -9.08 1.59
N ARG A 28 -1.85 -10.10 1.06
CA ARG A 28 -1.97 -11.50 1.50
C ARG A 28 -1.50 -11.71 2.93
N ARG A 29 -0.37 -11.11 3.32
CA ARG A 29 0.16 -11.17 4.69
C ARG A 29 -0.85 -10.62 5.71
N LEU A 30 -1.68 -9.66 5.28
CA LEU A 30 -2.78 -9.08 6.06
C LEU A 30 -4.13 -9.78 5.83
N GLU A 31 -4.14 -10.94 5.16
CA GLU A 31 -5.34 -11.74 4.85
C GLU A 31 -6.39 -11.03 3.97
N GLY A 32 -5.98 -9.98 3.26
CA GLY A 32 -6.81 -9.25 2.30
C GLY A 32 -7.09 -10.06 1.03
N ARG A 33 -8.33 -9.98 0.52
CA ARG A 33 -8.79 -10.76 -0.66
C ARG A 33 -9.47 -9.94 -1.76
N LYS A 34 -9.88 -8.72 -1.45
CA LYS A 34 -10.58 -7.81 -2.36
C LYS A 34 -10.34 -6.37 -1.91
N PRO A 35 -9.17 -5.79 -2.21
CA PRO A 35 -8.83 -4.46 -1.77
C PRO A 35 -9.70 -3.41 -2.49
N LEU A 36 -10.01 -2.33 -1.78
CA LEU A 36 -10.54 -1.12 -2.38
C LEU A 36 -9.37 -0.15 -2.62
N LEU A 37 -9.10 0.17 -3.88
CA LEU A 37 -8.13 1.20 -4.22
C LEU A 37 -8.76 2.58 -4.05
N VAL A 38 -8.17 3.41 -3.19
CA VAL A 38 -8.60 4.78 -2.94
C VAL A 38 -7.50 5.73 -3.39
N THR A 39 -7.80 6.61 -4.35
CA THR A 39 -6.84 7.57 -4.91
C THR A 39 -7.57 8.76 -5.55
N ASP A 40 -6.85 9.84 -5.87
CA ASP A 40 -7.39 11.00 -6.57
C ASP A 40 -7.14 10.95 -8.09
N GLN A 41 -7.81 11.86 -8.82
CA GLN A 41 -7.73 11.95 -10.28
C GLN A 41 -6.35 12.39 -10.82
N GLY A 42 -5.56 13.10 -10.02
CA GLY A 42 -4.20 13.50 -10.39
C GLY A 42 -3.28 12.28 -10.45
N VAL A 43 -3.35 11.40 -9.45
CA VAL A 43 -2.60 10.13 -9.41
C VAL A 43 -2.97 9.22 -10.59
N VAL A 44 -4.27 9.14 -10.93
CA VAL A 44 -4.73 8.39 -12.11
C VAL A 44 -4.14 8.97 -13.40
N LYS A 45 -4.24 10.30 -13.59
CA LYS A 45 -3.72 10.98 -14.80
C LYS A 45 -2.19 10.88 -14.92
N ALA A 46 -1.48 10.69 -13.81
CA ALA A 46 -0.04 10.44 -13.79
C ALA A 46 0.34 9.01 -14.20
N GLY A 47 -0.64 8.12 -14.47
CA GLY A 47 -0.40 6.72 -14.87
C GLY A 47 0.07 5.83 -13.71
N LEU A 48 -0.03 6.29 -12.46
CA LEU A 48 0.44 5.53 -11.31
C LEU A 48 -0.51 4.39 -10.93
N LEU A 49 -1.82 4.56 -11.17
CA LEU A 49 -2.83 3.55 -10.87
C LEU A 49 -2.56 2.22 -11.60
N ASP A 50 -2.20 2.28 -12.88
CA ASP A 50 -1.99 1.09 -13.71
C ASP A 50 -0.87 0.19 -13.15
N ARG A 51 0.17 0.80 -12.58
CA ARG A 51 1.25 0.08 -11.92
C ARG A 51 0.77 -0.66 -10.67
N ILE A 52 -0.12 -0.05 -9.89
CA ILE A 52 -0.70 -0.66 -8.68
C ILE A 52 -1.61 -1.82 -9.05
N VAL A 53 -2.53 -1.58 -9.99
CA VAL A 53 -3.48 -2.59 -10.46
C VAL A 53 -2.73 -3.80 -11.03
N GLY A 54 -1.71 -3.57 -11.84
CA GLY A 54 -0.90 -4.64 -12.40
C GLY A 54 -0.16 -5.49 -11.36
N SER A 55 0.23 -4.93 -10.20
CA SER A 55 0.82 -5.71 -9.10
C SER A 55 -0.21 -6.61 -8.41
N LEU A 56 -1.45 -6.13 -8.24
CA LEU A 56 -2.53 -6.88 -7.58
C LEU A 56 -3.14 -7.97 -8.48
N GLU A 57 -3.38 -7.66 -9.76
CA GLU A 57 -4.01 -8.58 -10.71
C GLU A 57 -3.14 -9.81 -11.02
N LYS A 58 -1.82 -9.65 -11.14
CA LYS A 58 -0.86 -10.76 -11.35
C LYS A 58 -1.02 -11.85 -10.29
N GLU A 59 -1.33 -11.42 -9.08
CA GLU A 59 -1.38 -12.24 -7.87
C GLU A 59 -2.82 -12.61 -7.46
N LYS A 60 -3.81 -12.24 -8.29
CA LYS A 60 -5.24 -12.51 -8.11
C LYS A 60 -5.80 -12.00 -6.79
N ILE A 61 -5.36 -10.82 -6.36
CA ILE A 61 -5.88 -10.09 -5.19
C ILE A 61 -6.84 -8.99 -5.64
#